data_AF-G4T7S9-F1
#
_entry.id   AF-G4T7S9-F1
#
_cell.length_a   1.000
_cell.length_b   1.000
_cell.length_c   1.000
_cell.angle_alpha   90.00
_cell.angle_beta   90.00
_cell.angle_gamma   90.00
#
_symmetry.space_group_name_H-M   'P 1'
#
loop_
_entity.id
_entity.type
_entity.pdbx_description
1 polymer ?
#
loop_
_entity_poly.entity_id
_entity_poly.type
_entity_poly.pdbx_seq_one_letter_code
_entity_poly.pdbx_strand_id
1 'polypeptide(L)' 'MSSQNNSSDNQQQEPTFSILPHPAKTNNPADLQQGESAYAGSGAAALGKGPHVLDDGVKSNLEQPLSREELRKRAEELNK' A
#
# COMPACT_ATOMS: atom_id res chain seq x y z
N MET A 1 56.55 30.40 -28.73
CA MET A 1 55.62 29.29 -29.03
C MET A 1 56.32 28.03 -28.56
N SER A 2 55.85 27.25 -27.60
CA SER A 2 54.46 26.86 -27.34
C SER A 2 54.29 26.49 -25.87
N SER A 3 53.12 26.85 -25.31
CA SER A 3 52.73 26.63 -23.93
C SER A 3 52.63 25.14 -23.57
N GLN A 4 53.20 24.76 -22.42
CA GLN A 4 52.81 23.56 -21.68
C GLN A 4 51.33 23.65 -21.30
N ASN A 5 50.49 22.77 -21.84
CA ASN A 5 49.14 22.52 -21.35
C ASN A 5 49.17 21.18 -20.60
N ASN A 6 49.37 21.24 -19.28
CA ASN A 6 49.10 20.12 -18.39
C ASN A 6 47.59 20.13 -18.11
N SER A 7 46.82 19.53 -19.00
CA SER A 7 45.43 19.17 -18.71
C SER A 7 45.47 17.79 -18.06
N SER A 8 45.32 17.78 -16.73
CA SER A 8 45.06 16.57 -15.97
C SER A 8 43.72 16.00 -16.43
N ASP A 9 43.76 15.13 -17.44
CA ASP A 9 42.64 14.25 -17.78
C ASP A 9 42.52 13.23 -16.66
N ASN A 10 41.91 13.71 -15.58
CA ASN A 10 41.26 12.90 -14.58
C ASN A 10 40.09 12.25 -15.33
N GLN A 11 40.39 11.19 -16.10
CA GLN A 11 39.38 10.30 -16.65
C GLN A 11 38.72 9.63 -15.45
N GLN A 12 37.76 10.35 -14.88
CA GLN A 12 36.81 9.86 -13.92
C GLN A 12 36.12 8.70 -14.64
N GLN A 13 36.60 7.49 -14.35
CA GLN A 13 36.02 6.26 -14.86
C GLN A 13 34.59 6.25 -14.34
N GLU A 14 33.65 6.60 -15.20
CA GLU A 14 32.24 6.59 -14.85
C GLU A 14 31.89 5.17 -14.41
N PRO A 15 31.32 4.98 -13.22
CA PRO A 15 31.04 3.65 -12.71
C PRO A 15 30.01 2.97 -13.62
N THR A 16 30.43 1.88 -14.26
CA THR A 16 29.56 1.04 -15.09
C THR A 16 28.82 0.07 -14.18
N PHE A 17 27.51 0.25 -14.01
CA PHE A 17 26.67 -0.63 -13.20
C PHE A 17 26.02 -1.70 -14.08
N SER A 18 26.24 -2.98 -13.74
CA SER A 18 25.50 -4.08 -14.36
C SER A 18 24.20 -4.30 -13.60
N ILE A 19 23.07 -4.05 -14.26
CA ILE A 19 21.75 -4.35 -13.72
C ILE A 19 21.52 -5.84 -13.92
N LEU A 20 21.49 -6.60 -12.82
CA LEU A 20 21.10 -8.01 -12.89
C LEU A 20 19.65 -8.10 -13.39
N PRO A 21 19.30 -9.12 -14.19
CA PRO A 21 17.91 -9.34 -14.57
C PRO A 21 17.06 -9.50 -13.30
N HIS A 22 15.93 -8.81 -13.25
CA HIS A 22 14.98 -8.99 -12.16
C HIS A 22 14.43 -10.43 -12.20
N PRO A 23 14.21 -11.05 -11.03
CA PRO A 23 13.97 -12.49 -10.92
C PRO A 23 12.71 -12.98 -11.66
N ALA A 24 11.69 -12.15 -11.85
CA ALA A 24 10.50 -12.54 -12.60
C ALA A 24 10.70 -12.35 -14.11
N LYS A 25 11.18 -13.41 -14.76
CA LYS A 25 11.25 -13.52 -16.23
C LYS A 25 9.91 -13.87 -16.87
N THR A 26 8.92 -14.29 -16.09
CA THR A 26 7.64 -14.82 -16.56
C THR A 26 6.49 -14.07 -15.90
N ASN A 27 5.42 -13.80 -16.66
CA ASN A 27 4.15 -13.29 -16.13
C ASN A 27 3.36 -14.42 -15.43
N ASN A 28 3.97 -15.06 -14.43
CA ASN A 28 3.35 -16.11 -13.63
C ASN A 28 3.26 -15.65 -12.16
N PRO A 29 2.04 -15.57 -11.58
CA PRO A 29 1.86 -15.09 -10.21
C PRO A 29 2.52 -15.96 -9.14
N ALA A 30 2.91 -17.20 -9.47
CA ALA A 30 3.66 -18.07 -8.55
C ALA A 30 5.09 -17.56 -8.27
N ASP A 31 5.68 -16.78 -9.20
CA ASP A 31 7.07 -16.31 -9.08
C ASP A 31 7.24 -15.20 -8.03
N LEU A 32 6.15 -14.60 -7.56
CA LEU A 32 6.12 -13.57 -6.52
C LEU A 32 6.21 -14.14 -5.09
N GLN A 33 6.10 -15.47 -4.93
CA GLN A 33 6.06 -16.11 -3.62
C GLN A 33 7.45 -16.39 -3.04
N GLN A 34 8.52 -16.27 -3.85
CA GLN A 34 9.90 -16.53 -3.44
C GLN A 34 10.71 -15.23 -3.39
N GLY A 35 10.41 -14.43 -2.38
CA GLY A 35 11.20 -13.25 -2.06
C GLY A 35 10.52 -12.57 -0.90
N GLU A 36 11.22 -12.52 0.23
CA GLU A 36 10.79 -11.79 1.42
C GLU A 36 10.13 -10.48 1.00
N SER A 37 8.82 -10.40 1.24
CA SER A 37 8.02 -9.25 0.87
C SER A 37 8.65 -8.02 1.53
N ALA A 38 9.39 -7.23 0.75
CA ALA A 38 9.82 -5.88 1.13
C ALA A 38 8.61 -4.95 1.36
N TYR A 39 7.39 -5.44 1.10
CA TYR A 39 6.14 -4.91 1.62
C TYR A 39 5.83 -5.48 3.01
N ALA A 40 6.82 -5.47 3.92
CA ALA A 40 6.56 -5.38 5.34
C ALA A 40 6.13 -3.94 5.68
N GLY A 41 5.17 -3.40 4.92
CA GLY A 41 4.35 -2.33 5.44
C GLY A 41 3.70 -2.89 6.70
N SER A 42 3.63 -2.08 7.74
CA SER A 42 2.87 -2.36 8.96
C SER A 42 1.36 -2.45 8.71
N GLY A 43 0.96 -3.06 7.60
CA GLY A 43 -0.36 -3.55 7.28
C GLY A 43 -0.42 -5.04 7.56
N ALA A 44 -0.02 -5.45 8.76
CA ALA A 44 -0.85 -6.43 9.43
C ALA A 44 -2.23 -5.78 9.50
N ALA A 45 -3.03 -5.92 8.44
CA ALA A 45 -4.47 -5.82 8.56
C ALA A 45 -4.73 -6.74 9.74
N ALA A 46 -5.07 -6.14 10.90
CA ALA A 46 -5.36 -6.92 12.08
C ALA A 46 -6.25 -8.04 11.55
N LEU A 47 -5.79 -9.29 11.67
CA LEU A 47 -6.55 -10.47 11.28
C LEU A 47 -7.71 -10.51 12.26
N GLY A 48 -8.61 -9.56 12.10
CA GLY A 48 -9.78 -9.36 12.89
C GLY A 48 -10.56 -10.63 12.72
N LYS A 49 -11.19 -11.05 13.81
CA LYS A 49 -12.27 -12.01 13.73
C LYS A 49 -13.14 -11.54 12.55
N GLY A 50 -13.47 -12.45 11.63
CA GLY A 50 -14.35 -12.16 10.51
C GLY A 50 -15.66 -11.49 11.01
N PRO A 51 -16.57 -11.08 10.10
CA PRO A 51 -17.77 -10.35 10.48
C PRO A 51 -18.47 -11.01 11.68
N HIS A 52 -18.52 -10.28 12.80
CA HIS A 52 -19.00 -10.81 14.06
C HIS A 52 -20.51 -11.04 13.98
N VAL A 53 -20.93 -12.30 14.08
CA VAL A 53 -22.34 -12.66 14.17
C VAL A 53 -22.79 -12.43 15.61
N LEU A 54 -23.73 -11.50 15.81
CA LEU A 54 -24.25 -11.17 17.14
C LEU A 54 -25.06 -12.34 17.73
N ASP A 55 -24.96 -12.52 19.05
CA ASP A 55 -25.84 -13.43 19.81
C ASP A 55 -27.28 -12.92 19.81
N ASP A 56 -28.26 -13.82 19.96
CA ASP A 56 -29.68 -13.46 19.84
C ASP A 56 -30.13 -12.46 20.90
N GLY A 57 -29.57 -12.52 22.11
CA GLY A 57 -29.82 -11.52 23.16
C GLY A 57 -29.37 -10.11 22.77
N VAL A 58 -28.28 -9.98 22.00
CA VAL A 58 -27.81 -8.66 21.52
C VAL A 58 -28.67 -8.19 20.36
N LYS A 59 -29.02 -9.09 19.43
CA LYS A 59 -29.88 -8.75 18.29
C LYS A 59 -31.24 -8.17 18.71
N SER A 60 -31.86 -8.74 19.75
CA SER A 60 -33.17 -8.29 20.23
C SER A 60 -33.15 -6.94 20.93
N ASN A 61 -32.00 -6.52 21.45
CA ASN A 61 -31.83 -5.23 22.14
C ASN A 61 -31.39 -4.09 21.21
N LEU A 62 -31.16 -4.37 19.92
CA LEU A 62 -30.87 -3.33 18.94
C LEU A 62 -32.13 -2.56 18.58
N GLU A 63 -31.99 -1.24 18.44
CA GLU A 63 -33.05 -0.38 17.94
C GLU A 63 -33.41 -0.71 16.49
N GLN A 64 -34.66 -0.44 16.10
CA GLN A 64 -35.09 -0.60 14.72
C GLN A 64 -34.46 0.47 13.83
N PRO A 65 -34.16 0.14 12.56
CA PRO A 65 -33.64 1.13 11.63
C PRO A 65 -34.67 2.24 11.43
N LEU A 66 -34.19 3.49 11.43
CA LEU A 66 -35.00 4.66 11.14
C LEU A 66 -35.55 4.60 9.71
N SER A 67 -36.74 5.17 9.52
CA SER A 67 -37.34 5.31 8.20
C SER A 67 -36.57 6.32 7.34
N ARG A 68 -36.78 6.26 6.01
CA ARG A 68 -36.12 7.17 5.06
C ARG A 68 -36.41 8.64 5.34
N GLU A 69 -37.63 8.97 5.76
CA GLU A 69 -38.05 10.33 6.05
C GLU A 69 -37.38 10.85 7.34
N GLU A 70 -37.30 10.02 8.39
CA GLU A 70 -36.62 10.35 9.64
C GLU A 70 -35.12 10.56 9.44
N LEU A 71 -34.47 9.73 8.62
CA LEU A 71 -33.07 9.89 8.27
C LEU A 71 -32.80 11.22 7.55
N ARG A 72 -33.69 11.62 6.63
CA ARG A 72 -33.57 12.89 5.90
C ARG A 72 -33.69 14.09 6.87
N LYS A 73 -34.68 14.07 7.74
CA LYS A 73 -34.88 15.13 8.75
C LYS A 73 -33.66 15.25 9.68
N ARG A 74 -33.13 14.12 10.17
CA ARG A 74 -31.94 14.09 11.02
C ARG A 74 -30.70 14.62 10.30
N ALA A 75 -30.56 14.33 9.00
CA ALA A 75 -29.47 14.87 8.19
C ALA A 75 -29.58 16.41 8.05
N GLU A 76 -30.78 16.94 7.83
CA GLU A 76 -31.02 18.39 7.78
C GLU A 76 -30.76 19.08 9.13
N GLU A 77 -31.11 18.43 10.25
CA GLU A 77 -30.81 18.92 11.60
C GLU A 77 -29.31 18.98 11.90
N LEU A 78 -28.53 17.99 11.43
CA LEU A 78 -27.08 17.93 11.64
C LEU A 78 -26.29 18.91 10.75
N ASN A 79 -26.85 19.35 9.64
CA ASN A 79 -26.21 20.31 8.72
C ASN A 79 -26.59 21.77 9.02
N LYS A 80 -27.10 22.05 10.22
CA LYS A 80 -27.28 23.41 10.74
C LYS A 80 -25.97 23.97 11.27
#